data_AF-A0A4P5V4E3-F1
#
_entry.id   AF-A0A4P5V4E3-F1
#
_cell.length_a   1.000
_cell.length_b   1.000
_cell.length_c   1.000
_cell.angle_alpha   90.00
_cell.angle_beta   90.00
_cell.angle_gamma   90.00
#
_symmetry.space_group_name_H-M   'P 1'
#
loop_
_entity.id
_entity.type
_entity.pdbx_description
1 polymer ?
#
loop_
_entity_poly.entity_id
_entity_poly.type
_entity_poly.pdbx_seq_one_letter_code
_entity_poly.pdbx_strand_id
1 'polypeptide(L)'
;MARSVDSRSLIDLVSRPGGLERAPAGLGGALSKIMKGHLPRVVLERQAIRTVDLPENRFVRAFLDQCLDVVAQMRQLIVNEARLSVHSVRLQSECDQIETVLRPIRQASLWDDVGMMTYIPAGSTVLQRRWPYRETFRHFTRLMLGSRVPVDQRDVWAILEAKDAAHLYELWCYFAVVEAVTAGMGRRPDEASAFIASHLDVGVPWKYDVVWHATQGTPRVNVIYNATFSKAGEYRLSSSVTLRPDVLLEIKPQNAEKPERHAFDAKFRVKLESPPRQGLEGAEEGGDDWASARIGRNVLSTYETAHTYRDALENVRSVRILYPGTEASFHPAHGAVNGLRDGVGALPLRPGDAVQMMQLREVLSDLILHD
;
A
#
# COMPACT_ATOMS: atom_id res chain seq x y z
N MET A 1 31.55 42.13 -37.38
CA MET A 1 30.82 43.41 -37.30
C MET A 1 29.51 43.15 -36.60
N ALA A 2 29.09 44.03 -35.69
CA ALA A 2 27.77 43.95 -35.07
C ALA A 2 26.69 44.06 -36.15
N ARG A 3 25.62 43.27 -36.06
CA ARG A 3 24.53 43.24 -37.05
C ARG A 3 23.42 44.24 -36.73
N SER A 4 23.29 44.63 -35.46
CA SER A 4 22.32 45.58 -34.96
C SER A 4 22.81 46.30 -33.70
N VAL A 5 22.35 47.54 -33.49
CA VAL A 5 22.66 48.34 -32.29
C VAL A 5 21.35 48.94 -31.79
N ASP A 6 20.99 48.66 -30.53
CA ASP A 6 19.76 49.19 -29.94
C ASP A 6 19.97 50.56 -29.26
N SER A 7 18.89 51.23 -28.88
CA SER A 7 18.93 52.55 -28.25
C SER A 7 19.73 52.56 -26.94
N ARG A 8 19.79 51.44 -26.21
CA ARG A 8 20.54 51.35 -24.95
C ARG A 8 22.04 51.21 -25.20
N SER A 9 22.43 50.44 -26.21
CA SER A 9 23.81 50.35 -26.67
C SER A 9 24.31 51.70 -27.18
N LEU A 10 23.45 52.49 -27.85
CA LEU A 10 23.79 53.87 -28.23
C LEU A 10 23.96 54.79 -27.01
N ILE A 11 23.09 54.70 -26.00
CA ILE A 11 23.21 55.46 -24.76
C ILE A 11 24.49 55.09 -23.99
N ASP A 12 24.84 53.80 -23.94
CA ASP A 12 26.07 53.32 -23.29
C ASP A 12 27.32 53.84 -24.01
N LEU A 13 27.32 53.81 -25.35
CA LEU A 13 28.40 54.37 -26.17
C LEU A 13 28.62 55.87 -25.94
N VAL A 14 27.54 56.63 -25.73
CA VAL A 14 27.61 58.08 -25.42
C VAL A 14 28.04 58.33 -23.98
N SER A 15 27.58 57.49 -23.04
CA SER A 15 27.82 57.65 -21.60
C SER A 15 29.20 57.18 -21.17
N ARG A 16 29.85 56.29 -21.96
CA ARG A 16 31.18 55.73 -21.68
C ARG A 16 32.09 55.80 -22.91
N PRO A 17 32.62 56.99 -23.26
CA PRO A 17 33.41 57.18 -24.48
C PRO A 17 34.82 56.53 -24.46
N GLY A 18 35.20 55.82 -23.39
CA GLY A 18 36.53 55.23 -23.18
C GLY A 18 36.95 54.08 -24.11
N GLY A 19 36.26 53.88 -25.24
CA GLY A 19 36.52 52.83 -26.22
C GLY A 19 36.45 53.27 -27.68
N LEU A 20 36.48 54.59 -27.93
CA LEU A 20 36.49 55.18 -29.27
C LEU A 20 37.93 55.23 -29.82
N GLU A 21 38.17 54.53 -30.93
CA GLU A 21 39.46 54.54 -31.65
C GLU A 21 39.32 55.29 -32.98
N ARG A 22 40.44 55.80 -33.51
CA ARG A 22 40.43 56.48 -34.81
C ARG A 22 39.93 55.52 -35.88
N ALA A 23 38.95 55.97 -36.66
CA ALA A 23 38.36 55.17 -37.74
C ALA A 23 39.45 54.73 -38.74
N PRO A 24 39.54 53.44 -39.10
CA PRO A 24 40.49 52.97 -40.10
C PRO A 24 40.26 53.68 -41.44
N ALA A 25 41.34 53.94 -42.18
CA ALA A 25 41.26 54.54 -43.51
C ALA A 25 40.40 53.63 -44.42
N GLY A 26 39.33 54.20 -45.01
CA GLY A 26 38.39 53.49 -45.87
C GLY A 26 37.08 53.05 -45.20
N LEU A 27 36.97 53.05 -43.86
CA LEU A 27 35.72 52.78 -43.12
C LEU A 27 34.92 54.07 -42.79
N GLY A 28 35.22 55.13 -43.55
CA GLY A 28 34.74 56.51 -43.36
C GLY A 28 33.28 56.75 -43.78
N GLY A 29 32.35 55.92 -43.33
CA GLY A 29 30.91 56.12 -43.55
C GLY A 29 30.34 57.32 -42.77
N ALA A 30 29.04 57.60 -42.95
CA ALA A 30 28.34 58.71 -42.28
C ALA A 30 28.53 58.72 -40.75
N LEU A 31 28.60 57.54 -40.13
CA LEU A 31 28.79 57.37 -38.68
C LEU A 31 30.15 57.91 -38.19
N SER A 32 31.23 57.67 -38.95
CA SER A 32 32.56 58.18 -38.60
C SER A 32 32.64 59.71 -38.68
N LYS A 33 31.89 60.35 -39.59
CA LYS A 33 31.80 61.82 -39.70
C LYS A 33 31.06 62.41 -38.51
N ILE A 34 29.94 61.80 -38.10
CA ILE A 34 29.16 62.20 -36.92
C ILE A 34 30.01 62.08 -35.65
N MET A 35 30.82 61.03 -35.57
CA MET A 35 31.69 60.73 -34.41
C MET A 35 33.11 61.35 -34.53
N LYS A 36 33.28 62.42 -35.32
CA LYS A 36 34.55 63.17 -35.45
C LYS A 36 35.77 62.28 -35.78
N GLY A 37 35.60 61.33 -36.68
CA GLY A 37 36.66 60.43 -37.13
C GLY A 37 37.01 59.29 -36.17
N HIS A 38 36.19 59.05 -35.13
CA HIS A 38 36.40 57.96 -34.18
C HIS A 38 35.23 56.96 -34.24
N LEU A 39 35.51 55.67 -34.04
CA LEU A 39 34.52 54.60 -34.01
C LEU A 39 34.75 53.73 -32.76
N PRO A 40 33.69 53.16 -32.18
CA PRO A 40 33.83 52.28 -31.03
C PRO A 40 34.50 50.96 -31.43
N ARG A 41 35.53 50.55 -30.68
CA ARG A 41 36.20 49.26 -30.87
C ARG A 41 35.31 48.08 -30.45
N VAL A 42 34.47 48.29 -29.44
CA VAL A 42 33.52 47.29 -28.94
C VAL A 42 32.15 47.93 -28.88
N VAL A 43 31.14 47.23 -29.38
CA VAL A 43 29.73 47.61 -29.28
C VAL A 43 28.98 46.45 -28.67
N LEU A 44 28.14 46.74 -27.67
CA LEU A 44 27.24 45.75 -27.12
C LEU A 44 26.11 45.48 -28.12
N GLU A 45 26.04 44.26 -28.62
CA GLU A 45 24.93 43.79 -29.45
C GLU A 45 24.05 42.84 -28.63
N ARG A 46 22.74 43.06 -28.65
CA ARG A 46 21.77 42.10 -28.10
C ARG A 46 21.43 41.09 -29.18
N GLN A 47 21.78 39.83 -28.94
CA GLN A 47 21.40 38.73 -29.81
C GLN A 47 20.42 37.81 -29.10
N ALA A 48 19.27 37.55 -29.73
CA ALA A 48 18.36 36.51 -29.27
C ALA A 48 18.92 35.14 -29.67
N ILE A 49 19.31 34.34 -28.67
CA ILE A 49 19.78 32.97 -28.88
C ILE A 49 18.64 32.02 -28.52
N ARG A 50 18.32 31.10 -29.42
CA ARG A 50 17.42 29.98 -29.12
C ARG A 50 18.25 28.91 -28.41
N THR A 51 17.85 28.56 -27.19
CA THR A 51 18.48 27.49 -26.42
C THR A 51 17.40 26.61 -25.80
N VAL A 52 17.69 25.31 -25.70
CA VAL A 52 16.89 24.36 -24.93
C VAL A 52 17.35 24.28 -23.48
N ASP A 53 18.46 24.93 -23.14
CA ASP A 53 19.04 24.95 -21.80
C ASP A 53 18.31 25.92 -20.86
N LEU A 54 17.03 25.66 -20.63
CA LEU A 54 16.17 26.44 -19.75
C LEU A 54 16.08 25.79 -18.36
N PRO A 55 15.93 26.57 -17.26
CA PRO A 55 15.77 26.01 -15.92
C PRO A 55 14.68 24.93 -15.84
N GLU A 56 13.58 25.10 -16.57
CA GLU A 56 12.47 24.14 -16.63
C GLU A 56 12.89 22.84 -17.30
N ASN A 57 13.69 22.88 -18.37
CA ASN A 57 14.19 21.69 -19.03
C ASN A 57 15.25 20.98 -18.19
N ARG A 58 16.11 21.74 -17.50
CA ARG A 58 17.05 21.19 -16.52
C ARG A 58 16.31 20.47 -15.39
N PHE A 59 15.19 21.03 -14.92
CA PHE A 59 14.32 20.39 -13.94
C PHE A 59 13.71 19.08 -14.46
N VAL A 60 13.15 19.07 -15.68
CA VAL A 60 12.58 17.85 -16.26
C VAL A 60 13.64 16.76 -16.39
N ARG A 61 14.84 17.11 -16.87
CA ARG A 61 15.99 16.20 -16.96
C ARG A 61 16.33 15.60 -15.59
N ALA A 62 16.49 16.46 -14.58
CA ALA A 62 16.83 16.03 -13.23
C ALA A 62 15.73 15.17 -12.59
N PHE A 63 14.46 15.46 -12.86
CA PHE A 63 13.35 14.64 -12.37
C PHE A 63 13.31 13.26 -13.02
N LEU A 64 13.60 13.16 -14.32
CA LEU A 64 13.73 11.86 -15.01
C LEU A 64 14.87 11.03 -14.41
N ASP A 65 16.03 11.66 -14.14
CA ASP A 65 17.16 11.02 -13.46
C ASP A 65 16.73 10.51 -12.08
N GLN A 66 16.04 11.34 -11.28
CA GLN A 66 15.52 10.96 -9.97
C GLN A 66 14.56 9.76 -10.04
N CYS A 67 13.65 9.71 -11.02
CA CYS A 67 12.75 8.58 -11.20
C CYS A 67 13.51 7.28 -11.49
N LEU A 68 14.50 7.33 -12.37
CA LEU A 68 15.34 6.16 -12.70
C LEU A 68 16.18 5.72 -11.50
N ASP A 69 16.70 6.66 -10.70
CA ASP A 69 17.45 6.36 -9.49
C ASP A 69 16.59 5.67 -8.43
N VAL A 70 15.32 6.09 -8.28
CA VAL A 70 14.36 5.40 -7.40
C VAL A 70 14.13 3.97 -7.85
N VAL A 71 13.93 3.75 -9.15
CA VAL A 71 13.73 2.40 -9.69
C VAL A 71 14.98 1.53 -9.48
N ALA A 72 16.18 2.09 -9.71
CA ALA A 72 17.44 1.38 -9.46
C ALA A 72 17.61 1.00 -7.98
N GLN A 73 17.27 1.90 -7.05
CA GLN A 73 17.29 1.62 -5.62
C GLN A 73 16.30 0.51 -5.23
N MET A 74 15.07 0.54 -5.76
CA MET A 74 14.07 -0.52 -5.53
C MET A 74 14.56 -1.88 -6.03
N ARG A 75 15.19 -1.92 -7.21
CA ARG A 75 15.81 -3.15 -7.74
C ARG A 75 16.92 -3.68 -6.83
N GLN A 76 17.75 -2.79 -6.27
CA GLN A 76 18.80 -3.22 -5.34
C GLN A 76 18.20 -3.81 -4.06
N LEU A 77 17.10 -3.27 -3.54
CA LEU A 77 16.39 -3.82 -2.40
C LEU A 77 15.85 -5.23 -2.68
N ILE A 78 15.26 -5.45 -3.86
CA ILE A 78 14.79 -6.78 -4.30
C ILE A 78 15.94 -7.79 -4.35
N VAL A 79 17.08 -7.41 -4.93
CA VAL A 79 18.26 -8.30 -5.04
C VAL A 79 18.82 -8.67 -3.67
N ASN A 80 18.76 -7.73 -2.72
CA ASN A 80 19.27 -7.93 -1.37
C ASN A 80 18.32 -8.76 -0.48
N GLU A 81 17.08 -9.04 -0.90
CA GLU A 81 16.19 -9.94 -0.16
C GLU A 81 16.59 -11.40 -0.32
N ALA A 82 16.69 -12.10 0.81
CA ALA A 82 17.09 -13.51 0.85
C ALA A 82 16.05 -14.49 0.27
N ARG A 83 14.80 -14.04 0.05
CA ARG A 83 13.71 -14.84 -0.52
C ARG A 83 12.93 -14.03 -1.54
N LEU A 84 12.83 -14.55 -2.76
CA LEU A 84 11.91 -14.06 -3.79
C LEU A 84 10.47 -14.35 -3.36
N SER A 85 9.67 -13.30 -3.19
CA SER A 85 8.25 -13.36 -2.88
C SER A 85 7.41 -13.05 -4.13
N VAL A 86 6.10 -13.32 -4.11
CA VAL A 86 5.20 -12.88 -5.19
C VAL A 86 5.24 -11.36 -5.33
N HIS A 87 5.35 -10.65 -4.20
CA HIS A 87 5.52 -9.20 -4.16
C HIS A 87 6.80 -8.76 -4.86
N SER A 88 7.93 -9.43 -4.63
CA SER A 88 9.20 -9.08 -5.27
C SER A 88 9.16 -9.26 -6.80
N VAL A 89 8.47 -10.29 -7.30
CA VAL A 89 8.27 -10.54 -8.74
C VAL A 89 7.39 -9.45 -9.37
N ARG A 90 6.29 -9.08 -8.70
CA ARG A 90 5.41 -8.00 -9.17
C ARG A 90 6.14 -6.66 -9.18
N LEU A 91 6.83 -6.32 -8.10
CA LEU A 91 7.62 -5.09 -7.98
C LEU A 91 8.72 -5.02 -9.05
N GLN A 92 9.37 -6.15 -9.37
CA GLN A 92 10.32 -6.23 -10.47
C GLN A 92 9.66 -5.93 -11.82
N SER A 93 8.47 -6.50 -12.09
CA SER A 93 7.72 -6.22 -13.32
C SER A 93 7.31 -4.74 -13.43
N GLU A 94 6.89 -4.13 -12.32
CA GLU A 94 6.56 -2.69 -12.29
C GLU A 94 7.79 -1.81 -12.56
N CYS A 95 8.94 -2.16 -11.97
CA CYS A 95 10.22 -1.50 -12.29
C CYS A 95 10.55 -1.59 -13.78
N ASP A 96 10.40 -2.77 -14.39
CA ASP A 96 10.66 -2.99 -15.82
C ASP A 96 9.75 -2.16 -16.72
N GLN A 97 8.47 -2.07 -16.38
CA GLN A 97 7.50 -1.24 -17.10
C GLN A 97 7.88 0.25 -17.05
N ILE A 98 8.24 0.75 -15.87
CA ILE A 98 8.63 2.16 -15.69
C ILE A 98 9.91 2.46 -16.49
N GLU A 99 10.93 1.60 -16.41
CA GLU A 99 12.17 1.80 -17.16
C GLU A 99 11.96 1.76 -18.67
N THR A 100 11.11 0.84 -19.15
CA THR A 100 10.79 0.71 -20.58
C THR A 100 10.25 2.02 -21.15
N VAL A 101 9.51 2.79 -20.34
CA VAL A 101 8.95 4.09 -20.73
C VAL A 101 9.97 5.23 -20.54
N LEU A 102 10.64 5.30 -19.38
CA LEU A 102 11.45 6.48 -19.03
C LEU A 102 12.84 6.47 -19.67
N ARG A 103 13.46 5.29 -19.83
CA ARG A 103 14.84 5.17 -20.33
C ARG A 103 14.99 5.72 -21.75
N PRO A 104 14.11 5.41 -22.74
CA PRO A 104 14.20 6.00 -24.07
C PRO A 104 14.03 7.51 -24.06
N ILE A 105 13.12 8.04 -23.22
CA ILE A 105 12.90 9.48 -23.09
C ILE A 105 14.17 10.16 -22.60
N ARG A 106 14.81 9.60 -21.57
CA ARG A 106 16.01 10.20 -20.97
C ARG A 106 17.27 10.09 -21.84
N GLN A 107 17.31 9.12 -22.76
CA GLN A 107 18.38 8.92 -23.73
C GLN A 107 18.21 9.74 -25.01
N ALA A 108 17.14 10.53 -25.14
CA ALA A 108 16.95 11.39 -26.30
C ALA A 108 18.06 12.47 -26.41
N SER A 109 18.53 12.73 -27.63
CA SER A 109 19.60 13.70 -27.90
C SER A 109 19.27 15.15 -27.48
N LEU A 110 17.98 15.45 -27.25
CA LEU A 110 17.55 16.74 -26.70
C LEU A 110 18.29 17.09 -25.40
N TRP A 111 18.65 16.09 -24.58
CA TRP A 111 19.26 16.31 -23.27
C TRP A 111 20.76 16.62 -23.32
N ASP A 112 21.41 16.41 -24.46
CA ASP A 112 22.84 16.68 -24.65
C ASP A 112 23.15 18.18 -24.50
N ASP A 113 22.20 19.02 -24.93
CA ASP A 113 22.28 20.48 -24.87
C ASP A 113 21.61 21.08 -23.61
N VAL A 114 21.12 20.26 -22.68
CA VAL A 114 20.48 20.71 -21.44
C VAL A 114 21.45 20.54 -20.28
N GLY A 115 21.79 21.62 -19.57
CA GLY A 115 22.72 21.59 -18.46
C GLY A 115 22.19 20.88 -17.20
N MET A 116 23.03 20.80 -16.17
CA MET A 116 22.62 20.27 -14.87
C MET A 116 21.72 21.26 -14.12
N MET A 117 20.71 20.72 -13.43
CA MET A 117 19.89 21.51 -12.52
C MET A 117 20.70 21.88 -11.27
N THR A 118 20.80 23.17 -10.98
CA THR A 118 21.49 23.69 -9.77
C THR A 118 20.51 24.14 -8.69
N TYR A 119 19.26 24.43 -9.07
CA TYR A 119 18.17 24.78 -8.17
C TYR A 119 16.83 24.39 -8.81
N ILE A 120 15.79 24.21 -8.00
CA ILE A 120 14.42 23.95 -8.49
C ILE A 120 13.78 25.30 -8.88
N PRO A 121 13.35 25.50 -10.13
CA PRO A 121 12.77 26.76 -10.58
C PRO A 121 11.29 26.87 -10.18
N ALA A 122 10.99 26.74 -8.88
CA ALA A 122 9.63 26.72 -8.35
C ALA A 122 8.84 27.99 -8.67
N GLY A 123 9.50 29.14 -8.84
CA GLY A 123 8.88 30.41 -9.24
C GLY A 123 8.60 30.58 -10.74
N SER A 124 8.95 29.59 -11.57
CA SER A 124 8.73 29.68 -13.02
C SER A 124 7.24 29.55 -13.37
N THR A 125 6.70 30.57 -14.04
CA THR A 125 5.33 30.53 -14.57
C THR A 125 5.18 29.51 -15.69
N VAL A 126 6.26 29.21 -16.42
CA VAL A 126 6.27 28.16 -17.45
C VAL A 126 6.13 26.80 -16.80
N LEU A 127 6.94 26.53 -15.76
CA LEU A 127 6.87 25.26 -15.01
C LEU A 127 5.48 25.06 -14.39
N GLN A 128 4.90 26.12 -13.83
CA GLN A 128 3.61 26.03 -13.13
C GLN A 128 2.38 26.00 -14.05
N ARG A 129 2.41 26.67 -15.22
CA ARG A 129 1.20 26.88 -16.04
C ARG A 129 1.18 26.10 -17.34
N ARG A 130 2.34 25.84 -17.95
CA ARG A 130 2.40 25.19 -19.28
C ARG A 130 2.18 23.69 -19.13
N TRP A 131 1.19 23.15 -19.83
CA TRP A 131 0.63 21.82 -19.57
C TRP A 131 1.68 20.69 -19.38
N PRO A 132 2.64 20.44 -20.29
CA PRO A 132 3.61 19.35 -20.10
C PRO A 132 4.47 19.53 -18.84
N TYR A 133 4.96 20.74 -18.62
CA TYR A 133 5.82 21.06 -17.47
C TYR A 133 5.05 21.02 -16.15
N ARG A 134 3.82 21.51 -16.15
CA ARG A 134 2.95 21.52 -14.98
C ARG A 134 2.66 20.09 -14.52
N GLU A 135 2.39 19.18 -15.46
CA GLU A 135 2.16 17.78 -15.13
C GLU A 135 3.43 17.13 -14.57
N THR A 136 4.60 17.36 -15.18
CA THR A 136 5.88 16.86 -14.65
C THR A 136 6.14 17.38 -13.23
N PHE A 137 5.92 18.68 -12.98
CA PHE A 137 6.09 19.28 -11.66
C PHE A 137 5.09 18.73 -10.62
N ARG A 138 3.86 18.42 -11.04
CA ARG A 138 2.86 17.74 -10.20
C ARG A 138 3.30 16.33 -9.81
N HIS A 139 3.84 15.56 -10.75
CA HIS A 139 4.39 14.23 -10.46
C HIS A 139 5.59 14.28 -9.52
N PHE A 140 6.51 15.22 -9.74
CA PHE A 140 7.62 15.47 -8.80
C PHE A 140 7.11 15.79 -7.39
N THR A 141 6.11 16.67 -7.27
CA THR A 141 5.53 17.03 -5.97
C THR A 141 4.89 15.80 -5.30
N ARG A 142 4.15 14.98 -6.06
CA ARG A 142 3.58 13.72 -5.55
C ARG A 142 4.66 12.74 -5.10
N LEU A 143 5.75 12.59 -5.85
CA LEU A 143 6.86 11.71 -5.46
C LEU A 143 7.49 12.17 -4.14
N MET A 144 7.71 13.47 -3.98
CA MET A 144 8.26 14.04 -2.74
C MET A 144 7.29 13.91 -1.55
N LEU A 145 5.98 14.05 -1.78
CA LEU A 145 4.95 13.94 -0.75
C LEU A 145 4.55 12.49 -0.43
N GLY A 146 4.70 11.55 -1.36
CA GLY A 146 4.33 10.14 -1.19
C GLY A 146 5.06 9.46 -0.02
N SER A 147 6.24 9.97 0.35
CA SER A 147 6.98 9.55 1.55
C SER A 147 6.42 10.08 2.87
N ARG A 148 5.46 11.01 2.84
CA ARG A 148 4.97 11.78 4.00
C ARG A 148 3.44 11.80 4.17
N VAL A 149 2.69 11.24 3.23
CA VAL A 149 1.22 11.28 3.24
C VAL A 149 0.70 9.85 3.42
N PRO A 150 -0.23 9.58 4.36
CA PRO A 150 -0.94 8.30 4.39
C PRO A 150 -1.66 8.12 3.05
N VAL A 151 -1.30 7.07 2.32
CA VAL A 151 -1.84 6.72 0.99
C VAL A 151 -3.37 6.76 1.02
N ASP A 152 -4.01 7.35 0.00
CA ASP A 152 -5.47 7.40 -0.13
C ASP A 152 -6.04 5.96 -0.07
N GLN A 153 -7.17 5.77 0.62
CA GLN A 153 -7.81 4.46 0.74
C GLN A 153 -7.99 3.79 -0.62
N ARG A 154 -8.32 4.53 -1.68
CA ARG A 154 -8.50 3.99 -3.04
C ARG A 154 -7.20 3.44 -3.64
N ASP A 155 -6.09 4.09 -3.37
CA ASP A 155 -4.77 3.66 -3.84
C ASP A 155 -4.29 2.44 -3.03
N VAL A 156 -4.62 2.37 -1.74
CA VAL A 156 -4.42 1.17 -0.90
C VAL A 156 -5.23 -0.02 -1.46
N TRP A 157 -6.50 0.19 -1.81
CA TRP A 157 -7.35 -0.85 -2.40
C TRP A 157 -6.92 -1.27 -3.81
N ALA A 158 -6.33 -0.37 -4.60
CA ALA A 158 -5.79 -0.69 -5.92
C ALA A 158 -4.48 -1.49 -5.84
N ILE A 159 -3.70 -1.30 -4.78
CA ILE A 159 -2.49 -2.08 -4.49
C ILE A 159 -2.86 -3.50 -4.04
N LEU A 160 -3.95 -3.65 -3.27
CA LEU A 160 -4.42 -4.92 -2.73
C LEU A 160 -5.16 -5.76 -3.78
N GLU A 161 -4.54 -6.86 -4.24
CA GLU A 161 -5.25 -7.88 -5.01
C GLU A 161 -6.28 -8.60 -4.10
N ALA A 162 -7.33 -9.20 -4.68
CA ALA A 162 -8.39 -9.86 -3.89
C ALA A 162 -7.87 -10.96 -2.94
N LYS A 163 -6.74 -11.60 -3.29
CA LYS A 163 -6.04 -12.57 -2.45
C LYS A 163 -5.35 -11.90 -1.25
N ASP A 164 -4.79 -10.71 -1.45
CA ASP A 164 -4.22 -9.89 -0.37
C ASP A 164 -5.32 -9.35 0.53
N ALA A 165 -6.48 -8.97 -0.01
CA ALA A 165 -7.62 -8.52 0.79
C ALA A 165 -8.18 -9.62 1.71
N ALA A 166 -8.27 -10.87 1.21
CA ALA A 166 -8.69 -12.00 2.03
C ALA A 166 -7.67 -12.31 3.15
N HIS A 167 -6.38 -12.26 2.84
CA HIS A 167 -5.32 -12.46 3.83
C HIS A 167 -5.25 -11.32 4.86
N LEU A 168 -5.42 -10.07 4.44
CA LEU A 168 -5.52 -8.93 5.36
C LEU A 168 -6.73 -9.04 6.27
N TYR A 169 -7.85 -9.52 5.75
CA TYR A 169 -9.04 -9.75 6.57
C TYR A 169 -8.82 -10.88 7.58
N GLU A 170 -8.13 -11.95 7.19
CA GLU A 170 -7.71 -13.03 8.09
C GLU A 170 -6.82 -12.51 9.22
N LEU A 171 -5.79 -11.74 8.87
CA LEU A 171 -4.88 -11.13 9.82
C LEU A 171 -5.57 -10.11 10.73
N TRP A 172 -6.48 -9.32 10.17
CA TRP A 172 -7.29 -8.39 10.94
C TRP A 172 -8.21 -9.12 11.93
N CYS A 173 -8.86 -10.21 11.50
CA CYS A 173 -9.65 -11.07 12.39
C CYS A 173 -8.82 -11.64 13.54
N TYR A 174 -7.58 -12.08 13.26
CA TYR A 174 -6.64 -12.53 14.30
C TYR A 174 -6.41 -11.44 15.36
N PHE A 175 -6.09 -10.21 14.94
CA PHE A 175 -5.87 -9.12 15.88
C PHE A 175 -7.15 -8.67 16.59
N ALA A 176 -8.31 -8.76 15.94
CA ALA A 176 -9.59 -8.50 16.58
C ALA A 176 -9.86 -9.51 17.70
N VAL A 177 -9.55 -10.80 17.50
CA VAL A 177 -9.63 -11.81 18.57
C VAL A 177 -8.64 -11.50 19.69
N VAL A 178 -7.39 -11.15 19.38
CA VAL A 178 -6.38 -10.74 20.38
C VAL A 178 -6.86 -9.54 21.20
N GLU A 179 -7.41 -8.52 20.56
CA GLU A 179 -7.94 -7.33 21.24
C GLU A 179 -9.11 -7.70 22.15
N ALA A 180 -10.02 -8.55 21.69
CA ALA A 180 -11.17 -8.96 22.46
C ALA A 180 -10.80 -9.86 23.65
N VAL A 181 -9.81 -10.76 23.50
CA VAL A 181 -9.21 -11.51 24.61
C VAL A 181 -8.53 -10.57 25.60
N THR A 182 -7.77 -9.59 25.13
CA THR A 182 -7.11 -8.58 25.98
C THR A 182 -8.14 -7.85 26.83
N ALA A 183 -9.27 -7.46 26.24
CA ALA A 183 -10.36 -6.80 26.92
C ALA A 183 -11.01 -7.73 27.97
N GLY A 184 -11.31 -8.98 27.61
CA GLY A 184 -11.89 -9.97 28.54
C GLY A 184 -10.97 -10.35 29.70
N MET A 185 -9.66 -10.41 29.46
CA MET A 185 -8.64 -10.64 30.50
C MET A 185 -8.37 -9.40 31.37
N GLY A 186 -8.80 -8.21 30.93
CA GLY A 186 -8.56 -6.94 31.61
C GLY A 186 -7.08 -6.53 31.71
N ARG A 187 -6.19 -7.20 30.96
CA ARG A 187 -4.74 -7.00 31.04
C ARG A 187 -4.05 -7.27 29.71
N ARG A 188 -2.89 -6.64 29.52
CA ARG A 188 -2.03 -6.85 28.34
C ARG A 188 -1.45 -8.27 28.31
N PRO A 189 -1.14 -8.81 27.12
CA PRO A 189 -0.45 -10.08 26.99
C PRO A 189 0.93 -10.03 27.64
N ASP A 190 1.37 -11.17 28.17
CA ASP A 190 2.67 -11.34 28.83
C ASP A 190 3.76 -11.61 27.79
N GLU A 191 3.43 -12.36 26.74
CA GLU A 191 4.35 -12.75 25.67
C GLU A 191 3.68 -12.60 24.30
N ALA A 192 4.48 -12.26 23.29
CA ALA A 192 4.08 -12.25 21.90
C ALA A 192 5.26 -12.68 21.03
N SER A 193 4.97 -13.41 19.97
CA SER A 193 5.96 -13.76 18.93
C SER A 193 6.54 -12.50 18.29
N ALA A 194 7.75 -12.57 17.75
CA ALA A 194 8.34 -11.44 17.03
C ALA A 194 7.82 -11.35 15.59
N PHE A 195 7.57 -10.13 15.09
CA PHE A 195 7.29 -9.91 13.67
C PHE A 195 8.52 -10.19 12.80
N ILE A 196 8.30 -10.61 11.55
CA ILE A 196 9.35 -10.69 10.54
C ILE A 196 9.33 -9.39 9.77
N ALA A 197 10.30 -8.50 10.00
CA ALA A 197 10.43 -7.27 9.25
C ALA A 197 11.60 -7.36 8.25
N SER A 198 11.33 -7.02 6.99
CA SER A 198 12.32 -6.65 5.98
C SER A 198 12.26 -5.13 5.72
N HIS A 199 13.12 -4.64 4.84
CA HIS A 199 13.04 -3.25 4.38
C HIS A 199 11.81 -2.96 3.52
N LEU A 200 11.17 -4.01 2.98
CA LEU A 200 10.06 -3.91 2.03
C LEU A 200 8.73 -4.36 2.65
N ASP A 201 8.77 -5.31 3.58
CA ASP A 201 7.56 -5.91 4.17
C ASP A 201 7.70 -6.12 5.68
N VAL A 202 6.58 -5.99 6.39
CA VAL A 202 6.45 -6.53 7.75
C VAL A 202 5.44 -7.66 7.69
N GLY A 203 5.93 -8.88 7.87
CA GLY A 203 5.14 -10.10 7.88
C GLY A 203 4.88 -10.60 9.30
N VAL A 204 3.68 -11.14 9.50
CA VAL A 204 3.37 -11.95 10.68
C VAL A 204 3.85 -13.39 10.39
N PRO A 205 4.77 -13.96 11.17
CA PRO A 205 5.22 -15.32 10.95
C PRO A 205 4.07 -16.32 11.10
N TRP A 206 4.23 -17.48 10.47
CA TRP A 206 3.40 -18.65 10.75
C TRP A 206 3.47 -19.01 12.23
N LYS A 207 2.33 -19.38 12.84
CA LYS A 207 2.22 -19.68 14.28
C LYS A 207 2.55 -18.50 15.19
N TYR A 208 2.23 -17.28 14.79
CA TYR A 208 2.35 -16.13 15.66
C TYR A 208 1.43 -16.31 16.88
N ASP A 209 2.03 -16.44 18.05
CA ASP A 209 1.36 -16.72 19.32
C ASP A 209 1.43 -15.50 20.24
N VAL A 210 0.32 -15.24 20.93
CA VAL A 210 0.17 -14.23 21.97
C VAL A 210 -0.37 -14.91 23.22
N VAL A 211 0.33 -14.75 24.34
CA VAL A 211 0.12 -15.53 25.56
C VAL A 211 -0.22 -14.65 26.75
N TRP A 212 -1.23 -15.08 27.50
CA TRP A 212 -1.56 -14.61 28.84
C TRP A 212 -1.36 -15.77 29.82
N HIS A 213 -0.41 -15.64 30.74
CA HIS A 213 -0.18 -16.62 31.80
C HIS A 213 -1.35 -16.71 32.79
N ALA A 214 -1.49 -17.86 33.45
CA ALA A 214 -2.51 -18.01 34.48
C ALA A 214 -2.21 -17.09 35.68
N THR A 215 -3.25 -16.45 36.21
CA THR A 215 -3.18 -15.65 37.46
C THR A 215 -4.24 -16.17 38.44
N GLN A 216 -4.24 -15.68 39.68
CA GLN A 216 -5.28 -16.10 40.64
C GLN A 216 -6.67 -15.72 40.12
N GLY A 217 -7.46 -16.73 39.74
CA GLY A 217 -8.81 -16.55 39.19
C GLY A 217 -8.91 -16.47 37.67
N THR A 218 -7.80 -16.56 36.91
CA THR A 218 -7.85 -16.59 35.43
C THR A 218 -7.07 -17.78 34.85
N PRO A 219 -7.57 -18.42 33.79
CA PRO A 219 -6.83 -19.47 33.08
C PRO A 219 -5.62 -18.89 32.34
N ARG A 220 -4.73 -19.77 31.88
CA ARG A 220 -3.76 -19.42 30.83
C ARG A 220 -4.50 -19.38 29.49
N VAL A 221 -4.25 -18.34 28.70
CA VAL A 221 -4.87 -18.16 27.38
C VAL A 221 -3.79 -17.96 26.32
N ASN A 222 -3.92 -18.65 25.19
CA ASN A 222 -3.07 -18.48 24.02
C ASN A 222 -3.95 -18.16 22.80
N VAL A 223 -3.52 -17.22 21.96
CA VAL A 223 -4.17 -16.90 20.67
C VAL A 223 -3.14 -17.08 19.56
N ILE A 224 -3.29 -18.15 18.79
CA ILE A 224 -2.32 -18.62 17.81
C ILE A 224 -2.84 -18.38 16.40
N TYR A 225 -2.05 -17.69 15.58
CA TYR A 225 -2.31 -17.47 14.16
C TYR A 225 -1.85 -18.66 13.32
N ASN A 226 -2.72 -19.21 12.46
CA ASN A 226 -2.40 -20.31 11.55
C ASN A 226 -1.80 -21.55 12.23
N ALA A 227 -2.42 -21.99 13.33
CA ALA A 227 -2.01 -23.19 14.06
C ALA A 227 -2.07 -24.43 13.15
N THR A 228 -0.93 -25.12 12.95
CA THR A 228 -0.88 -26.31 12.09
C THR A 228 -0.95 -27.60 12.90
N PHE A 229 -1.98 -28.38 12.66
CA PHE A 229 -2.19 -29.72 13.22
C PHE A 229 -1.79 -30.78 12.19
N SER A 230 -0.85 -31.67 12.54
CA SER A 230 -0.40 -32.76 11.67
C SER A 230 0.11 -33.96 12.47
N LYS A 231 0.16 -35.15 11.85
CA LYS A 231 0.65 -36.39 12.49
C LYS A 231 2.10 -36.32 13.03
N ALA A 232 2.93 -35.44 12.47
CA ALA A 232 4.36 -35.34 12.78
C ALA A 232 4.75 -34.01 13.46
N GLY A 233 3.78 -33.12 13.76
CA GLY A 233 4.01 -31.82 14.40
C GLY A 233 3.81 -31.84 15.92
N GLU A 234 4.07 -30.70 16.57
CA GLU A 234 3.89 -30.49 18.01
C GLU A 234 2.44 -30.75 18.47
N TYR A 235 1.47 -30.46 17.60
CA TYR A 235 0.05 -30.80 17.77
C TYR A 235 -0.31 -32.09 17.00
N ARG A 236 0.09 -33.26 17.54
CA ARG A 236 -0.21 -34.62 17.00
C ARG A 236 -1.68 -35.03 17.16
N LEU A 237 -2.61 -34.21 16.68
CA LEU A 237 -4.01 -34.24 17.13
C LEU A 237 -5.02 -34.37 15.96
N SER A 238 -4.55 -34.71 14.76
CA SER A 238 -5.41 -35.10 13.63
C SER A 238 -5.02 -36.49 13.10
N SER A 239 -6.02 -37.33 12.85
CA SER A 239 -5.84 -38.75 12.54
C SER A 239 -5.55 -39.05 11.05
N SER A 240 -5.73 -38.09 10.14
CA SER A 240 -5.49 -38.30 8.70
C SER A 240 -5.15 -37.07 7.83
N VAL A 241 -5.58 -35.85 8.19
CA VAL A 241 -5.46 -34.65 7.32
C VAL A 241 -4.77 -33.49 8.06
N THR A 242 -3.95 -32.69 7.35
CA THR A 242 -3.37 -31.47 7.91
C THR A 242 -4.44 -30.39 7.97
N LEU A 243 -4.74 -29.91 9.17
CA LEU A 243 -5.78 -28.90 9.41
C LEU A 243 -5.14 -27.63 9.97
N ARG A 244 -5.62 -26.48 9.51
CA ARG A 244 -5.05 -25.16 9.80
C ARG A 244 -6.17 -24.14 10.00
N PRO A 245 -6.76 -24.06 11.19
CA PRO A 245 -7.63 -22.93 11.51
C PRO A 245 -6.82 -21.63 11.47
N ASP A 246 -7.43 -20.56 10.96
CA ASP A 246 -6.78 -19.24 10.82
C ASP A 246 -6.42 -18.66 12.19
N VAL A 247 -7.30 -18.81 13.18
CA VAL A 247 -7.07 -18.41 14.57
C VAL A 247 -7.47 -19.55 15.50
N LEU A 248 -6.58 -19.88 16.44
CA LEU A 248 -6.84 -20.85 17.49
C LEU A 248 -6.74 -20.16 18.86
N LEU A 249 -7.81 -20.24 19.63
CA LEU A 249 -7.84 -19.85 21.04
C LEU A 249 -7.66 -21.12 21.89
N GLU A 250 -6.61 -21.17 22.70
CA GLU A 250 -6.44 -22.20 23.72
C GLU A 250 -6.65 -21.61 25.11
N ILE A 251 -7.49 -22.26 25.91
CA ILE A 251 -7.80 -21.86 27.29
C ILE A 251 -7.42 -23.04 28.18
N LYS A 252 -6.44 -22.83 29.06
CA LYS A 252 -5.99 -23.84 30.03
C LYS A 252 -6.31 -23.40 31.46
N PRO A 253 -7.39 -23.93 32.06
CA PRO A 253 -7.63 -23.79 33.50
C PRO A 253 -6.45 -24.36 34.30
N GLN A 254 -6.18 -23.79 35.48
CA GLN A 254 -5.00 -24.17 36.29
C GLN A 254 -4.97 -25.67 36.64
N ASN A 255 -6.14 -26.29 36.81
CA ASN A 255 -6.29 -27.68 37.22
C ASN A 255 -6.59 -28.63 36.05
N ALA A 256 -6.63 -28.14 34.81
CA ALA A 256 -6.93 -28.96 33.64
C ALA A 256 -5.65 -29.58 33.05
N GLU A 257 -5.70 -30.88 32.76
CA GLU A 257 -4.58 -31.61 32.14
C GLU A 257 -4.32 -31.11 30.71
N LYS A 258 -5.40 -30.85 29.95
CA LYS A 258 -5.36 -30.40 28.56
C LYS A 258 -6.11 -29.07 28.40
N PRO A 259 -5.67 -28.19 27.47
CA PRO A 259 -6.39 -26.97 27.15
C PRO A 259 -7.69 -27.27 26.41
N GLU A 260 -8.71 -26.47 26.67
CA GLU A 260 -9.89 -26.33 25.82
C GLU A 260 -9.55 -25.45 24.62
N ARG A 261 -10.08 -25.78 23.44
CA ARG A 261 -9.79 -25.06 22.21
C ARG A 261 -11.04 -24.55 21.52
N HIS A 262 -10.91 -23.34 20.97
CA HIS A 262 -11.91 -22.73 20.11
C HIS A 262 -11.23 -22.24 18.83
N ALA A 263 -11.69 -22.70 17.68
CA ALA A 263 -11.14 -22.29 16.39
C ALA A 263 -12.00 -21.19 15.77
N PHE A 264 -11.35 -20.21 15.15
CA PHE A 264 -11.99 -19.20 14.33
C PHE A 264 -11.40 -19.22 12.93
N ASP A 265 -12.27 -19.24 11.93
CA ASP A 265 -11.90 -19.36 10.53
C ASP A 265 -12.43 -18.12 9.78
N ALA A 266 -11.53 -17.32 9.24
CA ALA A 266 -11.85 -16.07 8.58
C ALA A 266 -12.22 -16.34 7.12
N LYS A 267 -13.38 -15.84 6.70
CA LYS A 267 -13.87 -16.02 5.33
C LYS A 267 -14.27 -14.67 4.74
N PHE A 268 -13.34 -14.09 4.00
CA PHE A 268 -13.57 -12.85 3.25
C PHE A 268 -14.22 -13.16 1.89
N ARG A 269 -15.52 -12.86 1.77
CA ARG A 269 -16.22 -12.85 0.47
C ARG A 269 -17.04 -11.57 0.36
N VAL A 270 -16.45 -10.56 -0.28
CA VAL A 270 -17.18 -9.34 -0.64
C VAL A 270 -18.17 -9.72 -1.73
N LYS A 271 -19.46 -9.50 -1.49
CA LYS A 271 -20.41 -9.38 -2.60
C LYS A 271 -19.98 -8.15 -3.38
N LEU A 272 -19.26 -8.33 -4.48
CA LEU A 272 -19.13 -7.26 -5.46
C LEU A 272 -20.54 -7.08 -6.01
N GLU A 273 -21.26 -6.08 -5.50
CA GLU A 273 -22.42 -5.56 -6.20
C GLU A 273 -21.89 -5.10 -7.55
N SER A 274 -22.09 -5.93 -8.59
CA SER A 274 -21.84 -5.49 -9.95
C SER A 274 -22.63 -4.19 -10.11
N PRO A 275 -22.03 -3.07 -10.57
CA PRO A 275 -22.82 -1.91 -10.92
C PRO A 275 -23.89 -2.36 -11.92
N PRO A 276 -25.13 -1.86 -11.82
CA PRO A 276 -26.19 -2.28 -12.72
C PRO A 276 -25.68 -2.04 -14.15
N ARG A 277 -25.52 -3.13 -14.91
CA ARG A 277 -25.28 -3.04 -16.34
C ARG A 277 -26.52 -2.39 -16.93
N GLN A 278 -26.46 -1.07 -17.12
CA GLN A 278 -27.41 -0.38 -17.98
C GLN A 278 -27.26 -0.96 -19.39
N GLY A 279 -28.34 -1.56 -19.87
CA GLY A 279 -28.44 -2.11 -21.21
C GLY A 279 -28.60 -3.62 -21.21
N LEU A 280 -29.85 -4.08 -21.08
CA LEU A 280 -30.60 -4.70 -22.16
C LEU A 280 -32.03 -4.92 -21.66
N GLU A 281 -32.98 -4.30 -22.36
CA GLU A 281 -34.42 -4.46 -22.16
C GLU A 281 -34.83 -5.93 -22.40
N GLY A 282 -35.72 -6.44 -21.55
CA GLY A 282 -36.50 -7.64 -21.87
C GLY A 282 -36.82 -8.56 -20.68
N ALA A 283 -38.11 -8.62 -20.38
CA ALA A 283 -38.84 -9.72 -19.76
C ALA A 283 -38.91 -9.84 -18.22
N GLU A 284 -40.09 -9.44 -17.75
CA GLU A 284 -41.00 -10.14 -16.83
C GLU A 284 -40.72 -10.21 -15.31
N GLU A 285 -41.77 -9.82 -14.59
CA GLU A 285 -41.95 -9.82 -13.15
C GLU A 285 -41.84 -11.24 -12.57
N GLY A 286 -40.98 -11.41 -11.56
CA GLY A 286 -40.81 -12.69 -10.89
C GLY A 286 -39.80 -12.67 -9.74
N GLY A 287 -40.24 -12.17 -8.58
CA GLY A 287 -39.93 -12.67 -7.23
C GLY A 287 -38.48 -12.66 -6.69
N ASP A 288 -38.34 -12.08 -5.49
CA ASP A 288 -37.15 -11.91 -4.63
C ASP A 288 -36.34 -13.19 -4.23
N ASP A 289 -36.42 -14.30 -4.95
CA ASP A 289 -35.86 -15.59 -4.47
C ASP A 289 -34.43 -15.93 -4.96
N TRP A 290 -33.88 -15.21 -5.93
CA TRP A 290 -32.60 -15.57 -6.54
C TRP A 290 -31.36 -15.22 -5.67
N ALA A 291 -31.46 -14.17 -4.85
CA ALA A 291 -30.39 -13.69 -3.98
C ALA A 291 -30.27 -14.52 -2.69
N SER A 292 -31.38 -14.94 -2.11
CA SER A 292 -31.45 -15.78 -0.90
C SER A 292 -30.98 -17.22 -1.18
N ALA A 293 -31.26 -17.77 -2.36
CA ALA A 293 -30.85 -19.13 -2.74
C ALA A 293 -29.33 -19.31 -2.94
N ARG A 294 -28.59 -18.22 -3.23
CA ARG A 294 -27.12 -18.21 -3.35
C ARG A 294 -26.38 -18.03 -2.03
N ILE A 295 -27.04 -17.43 -1.03
CA ILE A 295 -26.56 -17.31 0.35
C ILE A 295 -26.59 -18.70 1.02
N GLY A 296 -27.71 -19.42 0.91
CA GLY A 296 -27.90 -20.73 1.56
C GLY A 296 -26.94 -21.84 1.09
N ARG A 297 -26.62 -21.91 -0.21
CA ARG A 297 -25.72 -22.95 -0.75
C ARG A 297 -24.23 -22.73 -0.44
N ASN A 298 -23.79 -21.49 -0.21
CA ASN A 298 -22.39 -21.16 0.08
C ASN A 298 -22.07 -21.12 1.58
N VAL A 299 -23.09 -20.93 2.43
CA VAL A 299 -22.97 -21.08 3.89
C VAL A 299 -22.77 -22.57 4.25
N LEU A 300 -23.38 -23.51 3.50
CA LEU A 300 -23.22 -24.95 3.69
C LEU A 300 -21.75 -25.43 3.62
N SER A 301 -21.00 -25.03 2.58
CA SER A 301 -19.57 -25.40 2.44
C SER A 301 -18.68 -24.76 3.51
N THR A 302 -19.15 -23.68 4.12
CA THR A 302 -18.44 -23.02 5.22
C THR A 302 -18.66 -23.78 6.54
N TYR A 303 -19.88 -24.25 6.80
CA TYR A 303 -20.15 -25.12 7.95
C TYR A 303 -19.50 -26.51 7.84
N GLU A 304 -19.37 -27.07 6.64
CA GLU A 304 -18.61 -28.33 6.41
C GLU A 304 -17.15 -28.19 6.89
N THR A 305 -16.53 -27.05 6.64
CA THR A 305 -15.17 -26.75 7.11
C THR A 305 -15.13 -26.68 8.64
N ALA A 306 -16.13 -26.02 9.24
CA ALA A 306 -16.20 -25.89 10.69
C ALA A 306 -16.50 -27.21 11.42
N HIS A 307 -17.36 -28.07 10.86
CA HIS A 307 -17.55 -29.45 11.34
C HIS A 307 -16.27 -30.28 11.19
N THR A 308 -15.56 -30.14 10.07
CA THR A 308 -14.28 -30.83 9.86
C THR A 308 -13.28 -30.47 10.95
N TYR A 309 -13.13 -29.19 11.29
CA TYR A 309 -12.23 -28.78 12.36
C TYR A 309 -12.66 -29.32 13.73
N ARG A 310 -13.95 -29.21 14.09
CA ARG A 310 -14.44 -29.69 15.38
C ARG A 310 -14.24 -31.20 15.53
N ASP A 311 -14.57 -31.96 14.49
CA ASP A 311 -14.58 -33.42 14.56
C ASP A 311 -13.17 -34.03 14.42
N ALA A 312 -12.22 -33.30 13.80
CA ALA A 312 -10.88 -33.81 13.53
C ALA A 312 -9.76 -33.23 14.41
N LEU A 313 -10.02 -32.16 15.17
CA LEU A 313 -9.05 -31.57 16.09
C LEU A 313 -9.37 -31.95 17.54
N GLU A 314 -8.39 -32.52 18.24
CA GLU A 314 -8.57 -32.90 19.66
C GLU A 314 -8.85 -31.67 20.54
N ASN A 315 -9.82 -31.80 21.46
CA ASN A 315 -10.27 -30.79 22.43
C ASN A 315 -10.76 -29.47 21.84
N VAL A 316 -11.12 -29.43 20.54
CA VAL A 316 -11.84 -28.29 19.97
C VAL A 316 -13.32 -28.40 20.32
N ARG A 317 -13.81 -27.49 21.17
CA ARG A 317 -15.22 -27.45 21.54
C ARG A 317 -16.06 -26.62 20.58
N SER A 318 -15.54 -25.50 20.10
CA SER A 318 -16.28 -24.68 19.15
C SER A 318 -15.47 -24.25 17.95
N VAL A 319 -16.15 -24.15 16.81
CA VAL A 319 -15.60 -23.54 15.60
C VAL A 319 -16.53 -22.43 15.12
N ARG A 320 -16.01 -21.21 14.97
CA ARG A 320 -16.79 -20.06 14.52
C ARG A 320 -16.18 -19.43 13.27
N ILE A 321 -17.00 -19.23 12.25
CA ILE A 321 -16.58 -18.55 11.03
C ILE A 321 -16.69 -17.04 11.26
N LEU A 322 -15.60 -16.31 11.08
CA LEU A 322 -15.57 -14.84 11.10
C LEU A 322 -15.72 -14.32 9.67
N TYR A 323 -16.75 -13.52 9.41
CA TYR A 323 -17.03 -13.07 8.04
C TYR A 323 -17.64 -11.66 8.02
N PRO A 324 -17.42 -10.86 6.95
CA PRO A 324 -17.88 -9.47 6.88
C PRO A 324 -19.39 -9.38 6.54
N GLY A 325 -20.23 -10.12 7.25
CA GLY A 325 -21.69 -10.14 7.08
C GLY A 325 -22.44 -9.39 8.17
N THR A 326 -23.69 -9.80 8.37
CA THR A 326 -24.61 -9.20 9.34
C THR A 326 -25.33 -10.22 10.21
N GLU A 327 -25.34 -11.49 9.83
CA GLU A 327 -26.11 -12.53 10.51
C GLU A 327 -25.22 -13.38 11.40
N ALA A 328 -25.53 -13.45 12.69
CA ALA A 328 -24.91 -14.39 13.60
C ALA A 328 -25.72 -15.68 13.66
N SER A 329 -25.03 -16.82 13.71
CA SER A 329 -25.64 -18.14 13.87
C SER A 329 -24.74 -19.02 14.72
N PHE A 330 -25.32 -19.83 15.60
CA PHE A 330 -24.58 -20.83 16.34
C PHE A 330 -25.44 -22.08 16.47
N HIS A 331 -24.85 -23.23 16.13
CA HIS A 331 -25.46 -24.55 16.18
C HIS A 331 -24.75 -25.35 17.26
N PRO A 332 -25.36 -25.51 18.45
CA PRO A 332 -24.78 -26.30 19.54
C PRO A 332 -24.52 -27.75 19.10
N ALA A 333 -23.47 -28.37 19.65
CA ALA A 333 -23.23 -29.79 19.46
C ALA A 333 -24.31 -30.64 20.16
N HIS A 334 -24.56 -31.83 19.63
CA HIS A 334 -25.55 -32.74 20.21
C HIS A 334 -25.09 -33.19 21.60
N GLY A 335 -25.88 -32.91 22.64
CA GLY A 335 -25.53 -33.20 24.04
C GLY A 335 -24.67 -32.13 24.73
N ALA A 336 -24.48 -30.95 24.12
CA ALA A 336 -23.77 -29.85 24.75
C ALA A 336 -24.48 -29.40 26.05
N VAL A 337 -23.75 -29.43 27.16
CA VAL A 337 -24.24 -28.94 28.47
C VAL A 337 -24.37 -27.41 28.47
N ASN A 338 -23.49 -26.72 27.74
CA ASN A 338 -23.55 -25.29 27.50
C ASN A 338 -23.61 -25.01 26.00
N GLY A 339 -24.79 -24.63 25.52
CA GLY A 339 -25.09 -24.44 24.10
C GLY A 339 -24.34 -23.31 23.41
N LEU A 340 -23.57 -22.48 24.13
CA LEU A 340 -22.70 -21.46 23.53
C LEU A 340 -21.23 -21.86 23.44
N ARG A 341 -20.78 -22.89 24.17
CA ARG A 341 -19.35 -23.27 24.26
C ARG A 341 -18.97 -24.42 23.35
N ASP A 342 -19.93 -25.27 23.00
CA ASP A 342 -19.71 -26.48 22.22
C ASP A 342 -20.63 -26.49 20.99
N GLY A 343 -20.05 -26.40 19.80
CA GLY A 343 -20.82 -26.25 18.57
C GLY A 343 -20.09 -25.58 17.41
N VAL A 344 -20.83 -25.32 16.35
CA VAL A 344 -20.33 -24.70 15.12
C VAL A 344 -21.21 -23.50 14.78
N GLY A 345 -20.62 -22.37 14.37
CA GLY A 345 -21.39 -21.18 14.03
C GLY A 345 -20.69 -20.21 13.09
N ALA A 346 -21.39 -19.13 12.76
CA ALA A 346 -20.85 -17.98 12.06
C ALA A 346 -21.09 -16.72 12.89
N LEU A 347 -20.06 -15.88 12.99
CA LEU A 347 -20.09 -14.61 13.72
C LEU A 347 -19.73 -13.49 12.73
N PRO A 348 -20.63 -12.51 12.52
CA PRO A 348 -20.35 -11.38 11.66
C PRO A 348 -19.25 -10.52 12.31
N LEU A 349 -18.24 -10.14 11.54
CA LEU A 349 -17.15 -9.31 12.02
C LEU A 349 -16.64 -8.39 10.89
N ARG A 350 -16.91 -7.10 10.99
CA ARG A 350 -16.53 -6.08 10.00
C ARG A 350 -15.54 -5.07 10.59
N PRO A 351 -14.46 -4.73 9.86
CA PRO A 351 -13.57 -3.64 10.26
C PRO A 351 -14.34 -2.33 10.48
N GLY A 352 -14.19 -1.74 11.67
CA GLY A 352 -14.85 -0.48 12.05
C GLY A 352 -16.28 -0.62 12.59
N ASP A 353 -16.87 -1.82 12.61
CA ASP A 353 -18.19 -2.05 13.22
C ASP A 353 -18.05 -2.33 14.72
N ALA A 354 -18.35 -1.33 15.54
CA ALA A 354 -18.22 -1.41 16.99
C ALA A 354 -19.21 -2.40 17.63
N VAL A 355 -20.38 -2.63 17.02
CA VAL A 355 -21.40 -3.55 17.55
C VAL A 355 -20.94 -4.98 17.37
N GLN A 356 -20.46 -5.32 16.18
CA GLN A 356 -19.91 -6.67 15.90
C GLN A 356 -18.66 -6.95 16.74
N MET A 357 -17.82 -5.94 16.97
CA MET A 357 -16.67 -6.07 17.87
C MET A 357 -17.09 -6.29 19.33
N MET A 358 -18.17 -5.65 19.79
CA MET A 358 -18.73 -5.88 21.12
C MET A 358 -19.27 -7.31 21.25
N GLN A 359 -19.97 -7.82 20.25
CA GLN A 359 -20.45 -9.22 20.21
C GLN A 359 -19.28 -10.22 20.29
N LEU A 360 -18.19 -9.98 19.55
CA LEU A 360 -16.98 -10.81 19.64
C LEU A 360 -16.40 -10.80 21.06
N ARG A 361 -16.35 -9.63 21.72
CA ARG A 361 -15.88 -9.49 23.10
C ARG A 361 -16.75 -10.25 24.10
N GLU A 362 -18.07 -10.18 23.96
CA GLU A 362 -19.00 -10.95 24.78
C GLU A 362 -18.76 -12.45 24.65
N VAL A 363 -18.72 -12.96 23.41
CA VAL A 363 -18.44 -14.38 23.14
C VAL A 363 -17.10 -14.81 23.75
N LEU A 364 -16.03 -14.05 23.55
CA LEU A 364 -14.71 -14.42 24.07
C LEU A 364 -14.63 -14.30 25.59
N SER A 365 -15.29 -13.31 26.19
CA SER A 365 -15.36 -13.17 27.65
C SER A 365 -16.11 -14.34 28.27
N ASP A 366 -17.22 -14.76 27.67
CA ASP A 366 -17.96 -15.94 28.09
C ASP A 366 -17.09 -17.20 28.04
N LEU A 367 -16.36 -17.40 26.93
CA LEU A 367 -15.43 -18.53 26.79
C LEU A 367 -14.31 -18.51 27.82
N ILE A 368 -13.80 -17.34 28.23
CA ILE A 368 -12.67 -17.25 29.16
C ILE A 368 -13.09 -17.37 30.63
N LEU A 369 -14.22 -16.75 31.02
CA LEU A 369 -14.54 -16.49 32.42
C LEU A 369 -15.56 -17.46 33.04
N HIS A 370 -16.31 -18.21 32.23
CA HIS A 370 -17.39 -19.09 32.73
C HIS A 370 -17.07 -20.57 32.56
N ASP A 371 -16.39 -21.18 33.54
CA ASP A 371 -16.42 -22.65 33.74
C ASP A 371 -17.77 -23.12 34.32
#